data_AF-A0A955XYR3-F1
#
_entry.id   AF-A0A955XYR3-F1
#
_cell.length_a   1.000
_cell.length_b   1.000
_cell.length_c   1.000
_cell.angle_alpha   90.00
_cell.angle_beta   90.00
_cell.angle_gamma   90.00
#
_symmetry.space_group_name_H-M   'P 1'
#
loop_
_entity.id
_entity.type
_entity.pdbx_description
1 polymer ?
#
loop_
_entity_poly.entity_id
_entity_poly.type
_entity_poly.pdbx_seq_one_letter_code
_entity_poly.pdbx_strand_id
1 'polypeptide(L)'
;ASDLDCSVTPLSYDNRCFTDSTGWSDGYCSGLCETNLDCGANGWCLSNADETEVFCAQKCTSHSDCRTGYSCYSVGGGDGACFPSDLPDLDDPNNVGDPCSSGMQCTLGTGDDTVCIPPVFDDGSDGWPDGYCTAGCSTHSDCGIGAYCVNIGGSAPVDRLPICLAGCSAGNPCRSGYTCVPGSVSNYCYPD
;
A
#
# COMPACT_ATOMS: atom_id res chain seq x y z
N ALA A 1 11.07 20.31 4.71
CA ALA A 1 10.67 21.57 5.35
C ALA A 1 11.34 21.67 6.70
N SER A 2 11.94 22.81 7.06
CA SER A 2 12.40 23.07 8.42
C SER A 2 11.22 23.60 9.26
N ASP A 3 11.28 23.47 10.59
CA ASP A 3 10.27 23.97 11.55
C ASP A 3 9.85 25.44 11.33
N LEU A 4 10.65 26.20 10.57
CA LEU A 4 10.39 27.60 10.25
C LEU A 4 9.21 27.79 9.29
N ASP A 5 8.88 26.82 8.42
CA ASP A 5 7.78 26.96 7.44
C ASP A 5 6.38 26.77 8.06
N CYS A 6 6.28 26.15 9.24
CA CYS A 6 5.00 25.96 9.94
C CYS A 6 4.53 27.22 10.71
N SER A 7 5.33 28.31 10.66
CA SER A 7 5.12 29.53 11.45
C SER A 7 4.31 30.64 10.74
N VAL A 8 3.89 30.44 9.48
CA VAL A 8 3.33 31.51 8.64
C VAL A 8 1.80 31.60 8.58
N THR A 9 1.05 30.80 9.34
CA THR A 9 -0.41 30.98 9.45
C THR A 9 -0.88 30.93 10.90
N PRO A 10 -1.57 31.98 11.40
CA PRO A 10 -2.10 32.01 12.76
C PRO A 10 -3.40 31.21 12.79
N LEU A 11 -3.29 29.88 12.86
CA LEU A 11 -4.37 29.06 13.39
C LEU A 11 -4.00 28.69 14.82
N SER A 12 -4.97 28.85 15.71
CA SER A 12 -4.87 28.82 17.17
C SER A 12 -4.55 27.45 17.77
N TYR A 13 -3.96 26.53 17.00
CA TYR A 13 -3.71 25.15 17.40
C TYR A 13 -2.28 24.78 17.03
N ASP A 14 -1.65 23.97 17.89
CA ASP A 14 -0.25 23.56 17.83
C ASP A 14 0.07 22.96 16.45
N ASN A 15 0.74 23.73 15.59
CA ASN A 15 1.16 23.26 14.27
C ASN A 15 2.36 22.33 14.46
N ARG A 16 2.28 21.14 13.88
CA ARG A 16 3.34 20.15 13.84
C ARG A 16 3.94 20.06 12.45
N CYS A 17 5.27 19.99 12.40
CA CYS A 17 5.98 19.71 11.17
C CYS A 17 6.40 18.23 11.14
N PHE A 18 5.94 17.51 10.12
CA PHE A 18 6.50 16.23 9.74
C PHE A 18 7.69 16.47 8.81
N THR A 19 8.73 15.66 8.93
CA THR A 19 9.99 15.85 8.20
C THR A 19 10.39 14.56 7.49
N ASP A 20 11.47 14.63 6.71
CA ASP A 20 12.08 13.47 6.07
C ASP A 20 12.39 12.35 7.09
N SER A 21 12.75 12.70 8.35
CA SER A 21 13.00 11.70 9.39
C SER A 21 11.76 10.95 9.86
N THR A 22 10.57 11.45 9.55
CA THR A 22 9.27 10.79 9.82
C THR A 22 8.65 10.22 8.53
N GLY A 23 9.42 10.10 7.45
CA GLY A 23 8.94 9.61 6.15
C GLY A 23 8.14 10.65 5.34
N TRP A 24 8.17 11.92 5.75
CA TRP A 24 7.52 13.01 5.02
C TRP A 24 8.53 13.79 4.21
N SER A 25 8.90 13.27 3.05
CA SER A 25 9.86 13.91 2.16
C SER A 25 9.43 15.33 1.81
N ASP A 26 10.43 16.22 1.81
CA ASP A 26 10.28 17.68 1.69
C ASP A 26 9.44 18.33 2.82
N GLY A 27 9.09 17.57 3.86
CA GLY A 27 8.37 17.95 5.09
C GLY A 27 6.95 18.46 4.92
N TYR A 28 6.06 18.19 5.88
CA TYR A 28 4.64 18.51 5.81
C TYR A 28 4.18 19.22 7.08
N CYS A 29 3.60 20.42 6.92
CA CYS A 29 3.04 21.18 8.02
C CYS A 29 1.57 20.79 8.21
N SER A 30 1.21 20.43 9.44
CA SER A 30 -0.15 20.05 9.79
C SER A 30 -0.55 20.59 11.15
N GLY A 31 -1.84 20.91 11.32
CA GLY A 31 -2.43 21.06 12.65
C GLY A 31 -2.72 19.69 13.29
N LEU A 32 -2.85 19.68 14.61
CA LEU A 32 -3.56 18.61 15.34
C LEU A 32 -5.07 18.73 15.09
N CYS A 33 -5.78 17.62 15.18
CA CYS A 33 -7.22 17.56 14.99
C CYS A 33 -7.84 16.43 15.82
N GLU A 34 -9.12 16.57 16.14
CA GLU A 34 -9.94 15.48 16.69
C GLU A 34 -10.96 15.02 15.65
N THR A 35 -11.35 15.92 14.73
CA THR A 35 -12.34 15.67 13.70
C THR A 35 -11.94 16.32 12.37
N ASN A 36 -12.56 15.86 11.28
CA ASN A 36 -12.36 16.45 9.95
C ASN A 36 -12.72 17.95 9.88
N LEU A 37 -13.56 18.44 10.79
CA LEU A 37 -13.93 19.85 10.83
C LEU A 37 -12.74 20.74 11.23
N ASP A 38 -11.82 20.22 12.04
CA ASP A 38 -10.64 20.96 12.51
C ASP A 38 -9.66 21.23 11.36
N CYS A 39 -9.66 20.35 10.35
CA CYS A 39 -8.83 20.45 9.15
C CYS A 39 -9.46 21.29 8.03
N GLY A 40 -10.65 21.87 8.28
CA GLY A 40 -11.39 22.65 7.30
C GLY A 40 -11.98 21.79 6.16
N ALA A 41 -12.60 22.47 5.19
CA ALA A 41 -13.35 21.79 4.11
C ALA A 41 -12.50 20.83 3.26
N ASN A 42 -11.20 21.11 3.14
CA ASN A 42 -10.26 20.42 2.26
C ASN A 42 -9.26 19.55 3.01
N GLY A 43 -9.52 19.20 4.28
CA GLY A 43 -8.64 18.34 5.07
C GLY A 43 -9.34 17.14 5.70
N TRP A 44 -8.60 16.04 5.84
CA TRP A 44 -8.96 14.89 6.65
C TRP A 44 -8.19 14.94 7.96
N CYS A 45 -8.87 14.62 9.05
CA CYS A 45 -8.21 14.31 10.31
C CYS A 45 -7.86 12.83 10.32
N LEU A 46 -6.58 12.51 10.21
CA LEU A 46 -6.07 11.15 10.10
C LEU A 46 -5.14 10.84 11.26
N SER A 47 -4.99 9.56 11.56
CA SER A 47 -4.00 9.06 12.49
C SER A 47 -2.93 8.24 11.77
N ASN A 48 -1.72 8.20 12.33
CA ASN A 48 -0.72 7.21 11.92
C ASN A 48 -1.18 5.78 12.30
N ALA A 49 -0.48 4.77 11.79
CA ALA A 49 -0.84 3.36 11.95
C ALA A 49 -0.93 2.91 13.42
N ASP A 50 -0.09 3.49 14.29
CA ASP A 50 -0.08 3.17 15.72
C ASP A 50 -1.10 4.01 16.54
N GLU A 51 -1.90 4.85 15.86
CA GLU A 51 -2.88 5.79 16.44
C GLU A 51 -2.30 6.78 17.47
N THR A 52 -0.98 6.91 17.50
CA THR A 52 -0.26 7.76 18.45
C THR A 52 -0.18 9.22 18.00
N GLU A 53 -0.41 9.48 16.71
CA GLU A 53 -0.29 10.80 16.11
C GLU A 53 -1.48 11.09 15.23
N VAL A 54 -2.18 12.20 15.51
CA VAL A 54 -3.31 12.71 14.72
C VAL A 54 -2.93 14.00 14.01
N PHE A 55 -3.32 14.14 12.74
CA PHE A 55 -2.94 15.26 11.91
C PHE A 55 -3.91 15.51 10.76
N CYS A 56 -3.90 16.73 10.25
CA CYS A 56 -4.65 17.16 9.08
C CYS A 56 -3.91 16.86 7.76
N ALA A 57 -4.44 15.93 6.98
CA ALA A 57 -3.98 15.66 5.62
C ALA A 57 -4.83 16.39 4.58
N GLN A 58 -4.23 16.94 3.52
CA GLN A 58 -4.98 17.57 2.43
C GLN A 58 -5.80 16.52 1.67
N LYS A 59 -7.10 16.79 1.43
CA LYS A 59 -7.96 15.95 0.59
C LYS A 59 -7.52 15.98 -0.87
N CYS A 60 -7.73 14.86 -1.56
CA CYS A 60 -7.51 14.75 -2.99
C CYS A 60 -8.49 13.76 -3.64
N THR A 61 -8.65 13.92 -4.94
CA THR A 61 -9.42 13.02 -5.83
C THR A 61 -8.53 12.38 -6.90
N SER A 62 -7.33 12.93 -7.12
CA SER A 62 -6.33 12.47 -8.07
C SER A 62 -4.93 12.90 -7.62
N HIS A 63 -3.88 12.24 -8.10
CA HIS A 63 -2.50 12.63 -7.78
C HIS A 63 -2.18 14.09 -8.17
N SER A 64 -2.85 14.65 -9.18
CA SER A 64 -2.65 16.05 -9.57
C SER A 64 -3.18 17.08 -8.58
N ASP A 65 -3.99 16.66 -7.60
CA ASP A 65 -4.46 17.55 -6.53
C ASP A 65 -3.40 17.76 -5.44
N CYS A 66 -2.36 16.91 -5.44
CA CYS A 66 -1.27 16.95 -4.48
C CYS A 66 -0.10 17.80 -4.98
N ARG A 67 0.70 18.30 -4.03
CA ARG A 67 1.92 19.04 -4.36
C ARG A 67 2.96 18.13 -5.00
N THR A 68 3.94 18.71 -5.70
CA THR A 68 5.07 17.94 -6.26
C THR A 68 5.73 17.07 -5.19
N GLY A 69 6.00 15.81 -5.52
CA GLY A 69 6.56 14.81 -4.59
C GLY A 69 5.52 14.16 -3.66
N TYR A 70 4.23 14.45 -3.85
CA TYR A 70 3.11 13.88 -3.11
C TYR A 70 2.12 13.24 -4.08
N SER A 71 1.51 12.13 -3.64
CA SER A 71 0.51 11.38 -4.35
C SER A 71 -0.79 11.33 -3.54
N CYS A 72 -1.91 11.21 -4.25
CA CYS A 72 -3.21 10.98 -3.63
C CYS A 72 -3.35 9.51 -3.26
N TYR A 73 -3.69 9.22 -2.00
CA TYR A 73 -3.92 7.88 -1.48
C TYR A 73 -5.27 7.80 -0.76
N SER A 74 -6.01 6.73 -0.95
CA SER A 74 -7.32 6.49 -0.35
C SER A 74 -7.20 6.38 1.15
N VAL A 75 -8.14 7.01 1.82
CA VAL A 75 -8.30 6.93 3.27
C VAL A 75 -9.63 6.27 3.64
N GLY A 76 -10.22 5.53 2.68
CA GLY A 76 -11.52 4.86 2.82
C GLY A 76 -12.69 5.70 2.34
N GLY A 77 -13.85 5.04 2.12
CA GLY A 77 -15.11 5.72 1.76
C GLY A 77 -15.17 6.34 0.36
N GLY A 78 -14.16 6.13 -0.48
CA GLY A 78 -14.05 6.73 -1.83
C GLY A 78 -13.33 8.08 -1.87
N ASP A 79 -12.73 8.49 -0.74
CA ASP A 79 -12.01 9.75 -0.59
C ASP A 79 -10.50 9.51 -0.46
N GLY A 80 -9.69 10.47 -0.92
CA GLY A 80 -8.22 10.43 -0.82
C GLY A 80 -7.61 11.54 0.03
N ALA A 81 -6.38 11.33 0.44
CA ALA A 81 -5.50 12.29 1.09
C ALA A 81 -4.10 12.33 0.47
N CYS A 82 -3.45 13.49 0.46
CA CYS A 82 -2.11 13.66 -0.10
C CYS A 82 -1.02 13.23 0.89
N PHE A 83 -0.18 12.29 0.47
CA PHE A 83 1.01 11.87 1.20
C PHE A 83 2.25 11.86 0.30
N PRO A 84 3.48 11.85 0.86
CA PRO A 84 4.71 11.77 0.07
C PRO A 84 4.70 10.57 -0.89
N SER A 85 5.10 10.79 -2.14
CA SER A 85 5.09 9.77 -3.21
C SER A 85 6.13 8.67 -3.04
N ASP A 86 7.09 8.86 -2.15
CA ASP A 86 8.09 7.87 -1.73
C ASP A 86 7.59 6.97 -0.58
N LEU A 87 6.41 7.26 -0.04
CA LEU A 87 5.67 6.26 0.71
C LEU A 87 5.13 5.20 -0.26
N PRO A 88 5.12 3.92 0.14
CA PRO A 88 4.54 2.86 -0.66
C PRO A 88 3.12 3.24 -1.07
N ASP A 89 2.79 3.03 -2.35
CA ASP A 89 1.51 3.46 -2.88
C ASP A 89 0.37 2.65 -2.26
N LEU A 90 -0.30 3.24 -1.26
CA LEU A 90 -1.35 2.58 -0.50
C LEU A 90 -2.63 2.37 -1.33
N ASP A 91 -2.63 2.82 -2.58
CA ASP A 91 -3.78 2.87 -3.47
C ASP A 91 -3.61 2.11 -4.79
N ASP A 92 -2.52 1.37 -5.01
CA ASP A 92 -2.55 0.37 -6.09
C ASP A 92 -3.54 -0.71 -5.66
N PRO A 93 -4.71 -0.85 -6.33
CA PRO A 93 -5.68 -1.86 -5.98
C PRO A 93 -5.12 -3.28 -6.20
N ASN A 94 -3.93 -3.41 -6.80
CA ASN A 94 -3.37 -4.65 -7.33
C ASN A 94 -1.85 -4.77 -7.14
N ASN A 95 -1.29 -4.40 -5.99
CA ASN A 95 0.13 -4.68 -5.74
C ASN A 95 0.43 -6.19 -5.51
N VAL A 96 -0.52 -7.08 -5.80
CA VAL A 96 -0.27 -8.52 -5.90
C VAL A 96 0.87 -8.74 -6.90
N GLY A 97 1.96 -9.29 -6.38
CA GLY A 97 3.16 -9.63 -7.14
C GLY A 97 4.21 -8.53 -7.25
N ASP A 98 3.97 -7.37 -6.65
CA ASP A 98 4.99 -6.35 -6.51
C ASP A 98 6.10 -6.78 -5.54
N PRO A 99 7.34 -6.27 -5.76
CA PRO A 99 8.45 -6.52 -4.86
C PRO A 99 8.18 -5.87 -3.49
N CYS A 100 8.62 -6.54 -2.43
CA CYS A 100 8.44 -6.06 -1.07
C CYS A 100 9.54 -6.57 -0.15
N SER A 101 9.74 -5.86 0.95
CA SER A 101 10.64 -6.21 2.05
C SER A 101 9.91 -6.35 3.39
N SER A 102 8.65 -5.92 3.47
CA SER A 102 7.80 -6.04 4.65
C SER A 102 6.32 -6.05 4.24
N GLY A 103 5.45 -6.62 5.08
CA GLY A 103 4.00 -6.65 4.83
C GLY A 103 3.36 -5.27 4.74
N MET A 104 3.95 -4.24 5.37
CA MET A 104 3.46 -2.86 5.29
C MET A 104 3.58 -2.25 3.88
N GLN A 105 4.38 -2.85 3.00
CA GLN A 105 4.47 -2.45 1.60
C GLN A 105 3.39 -3.10 0.73
N CYS A 106 2.59 -4.00 1.29
CA CYS A 106 1.55 -4.74 0.58
C CYS A 106 0.18 -4.14 0.91
N THR A 107 -0.48 -3.57 -0.10
CA THR A 107 -1.80 -2.95 0.03
C THR A 107 -2.75 -3.64 -0.92
N LEU A 108 -3.59 -4.51 -0.36
CA LEU A 108 -4.69 -5.12 -1.09
C LEU A 108 -5.96 -4.49 -0.55
N GLY A 109 -6.70 -3.82 -1.43
CA GLY A 109 -7.84 -2.95 -1.11
C GLY A 109 -9.06 -3.65 -0.48
N THR A 110 -8.90 -4.83 0.11
CA THR A 110 -10.01 -5.69 0.58
C THR A 110 -9.84 -6.29 1.98
N GLY A 111 -8.80 -5.96 2.75
CA GLY A 111 -8.76 -6.19 4.21
C GLY A 111 -7.63 -7.08 4.71
N ASP A 112 -6.79 -6.48 5.56
CA ASP A 112 -6.04 -6.97 6.73
C ASP A 112 -5.15 -8.22 6.68
N ASP A 113 -5.11 -9.03 5.62
CA ASP A 113 -4.23 -10.23 5.54
C ASP A 113 -3.18 -10.12 4.41
N THR A 114 -2.65 -8.91 4.18
CA THR A 114 -1.54 -8.73 3.24
C THR A 114 -0.23 -9.24 3.82
N VAL A 115 0.52 -9.98 3.01
CA VAL A 115 1.78 -10.61 3.38
C VAL A 115 2.80 -10.30 2.30
N CYS A 116 3.98 -9.92 2.75
CA CYS A 116 5.17 -9.95 1.91
C CYS A 116 5.84 -11.31 2.06
N ILE A 117 5.82 -12.14 1.01
CA ILE A 117 6.66 -13.34 0.97
C ILE A 117 8.10 -12.86 0.76
N PRO A 118 9.03 -13.11 1.71
CA PRO A 118 10.38 -12.59 1.59
C PRO A 118 11.18 -13.36 0.51
N PRO A 119 12.30 -12.80 0.02
CA PRO A 119 13.20 -13.50 -0.89
C PRO A 119 13.99 -14.64 -0.23
N VAL A 120 14.07 -14.65 1.10
CA VAL A 120 14.67 -15.72 1.91
C VAL A 120 13.83 -15.85 3.18
N PHE A 121 13.45 -17.07 3.54
CA PHE A 121 12.71 -17.34 4.77
C PHE A 121 13.64 -17.33 6.00
N ASP A 122 13.08 -17.24 7.21
CA ASP A 122 13.85 -17.19 8.46
C ASP A 122 14.72 -18.44 8.71
N ASP A 123 14.36 -19.57 8.11
CA ASP A 123 15.13 -20.82 8.17
C ASP A 123 16.29 -20.88 7.16
N GLY A 124 16.47 -19.82 6.36
CA GLY A 124 17.50 -19.70 5.34
C GLY A 124 17.16 -20.38 4.01
N SER A 125 15.94 -20.90 3.85
CA SER A 125 15.47 -21.43 2.57
C SER A 125 15.11 -20.32 1.59
N ASP A 126 15.21 -20.63 0.30
CA ASP A 126 14.91 -19.68 -0.78
C ASP A 126 13.42 -19.31 -0.76
N GLY A 127 13.15 -18.00 -0.79
CA GLY A 127 11.81 -17.44 -0.88
C GLY A 127 11.49 -16.99 -2.30
N TRP A 128 10.75 -15.90 -2.42
CA TRP A 128 10.25 -15.40 -3.71
C TRP A 128 11.13 -14.24 -4.21
N PRO A 129 11.63 -14.26 -5.47
CA PRO A 129 12.58 -13.27 -5.96
C PRO A 129 12.13 -11.81 -5.72
N ASP A 130 13.01 -11.02 -5.09
CA ASP A 130 12.81 -9.62 -4.66
C ASP A 130 11.61 -9.38 -3.72
N GLY A 131 11.14 -10.45 -3.06
CA GLY A 131 9.92 -10.47 -2.23
C GLY A 131 8.64 -10.37 -3.07
N TYR A 132 7.48 -10.75 -2.52
CA TYR A 132 6.22 -10.78 -3.27
C TYR A 132 5.03 -10.40 -2.39
N CYS A 133 4.34 -9.32 -2.75
CA CYS A 133 3.09 -8.94 -2.10
C CYS A 133 1.94 -9.88 -2.49
N THR A 134 1.23 -10.40 -1.50
CA THR A 134 0.09 -11.30 -1.65
C THR A 134 -0.89 -11.13 -0.48
N ALA A 135 -2.04 -11.78 -0.54
CA ALA A 135 -2.89 -12.05 0.62
C ALA A 135 -3.42 -13.48 0.57
N GLY A 136 -3.95 -13.95 1.69
CA GLY A 136 -4.85 -15.10 1.72
C GLY A 136 -6.15 -14.79 0.97
N CYS A 137 -6.77 -15.81 0.38
CA CYS A 137 -8.01 -15.62 -0.39
C CYS A 137 -8.91 -16.85 -0.33
N SER A 138 -10.21 -16.65 -0.55
CA SER A 138 -11.20 -17.71 -0.74
C SER A 138 -11.72 -17.77 -2.17
N THR A 139 -11.74 -16.62 -2.85
CA THR A 139 -12.25 -16.43 -4.21
C THR A 139 -11.37 -15.47 -5.00
N HIS A 140 -11.48 -15.46 -6.33
CA HIS A 140 -10.69 -14.56 -7.18
C HIS A 140 -11.01 -13.07 -6.94
N SER A 141 -12.23 -12.74 -6.51
CA SER A 141 -12.58 -11.35 -6.19
C SER A 141 -11.83 -10.79 -5.00
N ASP A 142 -11.27 -11.65 -4.13
CA ASP A 142 -10.53 -11.23 -2.94
C ASP A 142 -9.14 -10.67 -3.32
N CYS A 143 -8.66 -10.94 -4.53
CA CYS A 143 -7.32 -10.58 -4.99
C CYS A 143 -7.25 -9.27 -5.78
N GLY A 144 -8.38 -8.58 -5.98
CA GLY A 144 -8.43 -7.40 -6.82
C GLY A 144 -8.39 -7.71 -8.33
N ILE A 145 -8.17 -6.67 -9.12
CA ILE A 145 -8.18 -6.72 -10.58
C ILE A 145 -6.85 -7.28 -11.09
N GLY A 146 -6.92 -8.26 -11.98
CA GLY A 146 -5.72 -8.78 -12.63
C GLY A 146 -4.87 -9.69 -11.75
N ALA A 147 -5.38 -10.13 -10.61
CA ALA A 147 -4.82 -11.21 -9.81
C ALA A 147 -5.86 -12.31 -9.56
N TYR A 148 -5.39 -13.49 -9.18
CA TYR A 148 -6.22 -14.68 -9.03
C TYR A 148 -5.90 -15.39 -7.72
N CYS A 149 -6.96 -15.84 -7.04
CA CYS A 149 -6.82 -16.74 -5.91
C CYS A 149 -6.37 -18.13 -6.37
N VAL A 150 -5.13 -18.50 -6.07
CA VAL A 150 -4.49 -19.76 -6.50
C VAL A 150 -4.16 -20.60 -5.28
N ASN A 151 -4.48 -21.88 -5.35
CA ASN A 151 -4.08 -22.85 -4.34
C ASN A 151 -2.67 -23.32 -4.63
N ILE A 152 -1.70 -22.90 -3.82
CA ILE A 152 -0.32 -23.37 -3.90
C ILE A 152 0.03 -24.17 -2.64
N GLY A 153 0.93 -25.15 -2.80
CA GLY A 153 1.25 -26.13 -1.75
C GLY A 153 0.86 -27.56 -2.11
N GLY A 154 0.80 -28.43 -1.08
CA GLY A 154 0.81 -29.88 -1.23
C GLY A 154 -0.39 -30.48 -1.99
N SER A 155 -0.26 -31.76 -2.34
CA SER A 155 -1.28 -32.51 -3.08
C SER A 155 -2.60 -32.71 -2.32
N ALA A 156 -2.59 -32.63 -0.98
CA ALA A 156 -3.79 -32.74 -0.17
C ALA A 156 -4.46 -31.36 0.05
N PRO A 157 -5.80 -31.28 0.14
CA PRO A 157 -6.52 -30.02 0.33
C PRO A 157 -6.12 -29.23 1.60
N VAL A 158 -5.62 -29.92 2.63
CA VAL A 158 -5.18 -29.30 3.89
C VAL A 158 -3.79 -28.67 3.80
N ASP A 159 -3.03 -29.01 2.76
CA ASP A 159 -1.67 -28.49 2.52
C ASP A 159 -1.68 -27.34 1.50
N ARG A 160 -2.86 -26.95 1.02
CA ARG A 160 -3.03 -25.87 0.05
C ARG A 160 -3.28 -24.57 0.78
N LEU A 161 -2.39 -23.63 0.58
CA LEU A 161 -2.56 -22.26 1.01
C LEU A 161 -3.11 -21.46 -0.18
N PRO A 162 -4.39 -21.04 -0.14
CA PRO A 162 -4.92 -20.18 -1.18
C PRO A 162 -4.37 -18.76 -1.01
N ILE A 163 -3.60 -18.30 -2.00
CA ILE A 163 -3.05 -16.95 -2.01
C ILE A 163 -3.31 -16.24 -3.34
N CYS A 164 -3.22 -14.92 -3.33
CA CYS A 164 -3.35 -14.10 -4.52
C CYS A 164 -2.06 -14.09 -5.34
N LEU A 165 -2.16 -14.45 -6.62
CA LEU A 165 -1.06 -14.35 -7.59
C LEU A 165 -1.42 -13.41 -8.73
N ALA A 166 -0.47 -12.56 -9.10
CA ALA A 166 -0.56 -11.65 -10.23
C ALA A 166 -0.89 -12.43 -11.50
N GLY A 167 -1.90 -11.99 -12.22
CA GLY A 167 -2.30 -12.55 -13.51
C GLY A 167 -1.31 -12.18 -14.61
N CYS A 168 -1.17 -13.04 -15.61
CA CYS A 168 -0.26 -12.79 -16.72
C CYS A 168 -0.85 -13.15 -18.08
N SER A 169 -0.36 -12.47 -19.11
CA SER A 169 -0.70 -12.73 -20.52
C SER A 169 0.45 -12.31 -21.43
N ALA A 170 0.34 -12.57 -22.73
CA ALA A 170 1.33 -12.10 -23.70
C ALA A 170 1.49 -10.56 -23.72
N GLY A 171 0.43 -9.82 -23.36
CA GLY A 171 0.44 -8.36 -23.26
C GLY A 171 0.74 -7.81 -21.86
N ASN A 172 0.79 -8.69 -20.85
CA ASN A 172 1.12 -8.35 -19.47
C ASN A 172 1.99 -9.47 -18.88
N PRO A 173 3.29 -9.52 -19.22
CA PRO A 173 4.17 -10.58 -18.78
C PRO A 173 4.50 -10.45 -17.29
N CYS A 174 4.92 -11.56 -16.70
CA CYS A 174 5.47 -11.55 -15.35
C CYS A 174 6.77 -10.75 -15.28
N ARG A 175 7.07 -10.22 -14.09
CA ARG A 175 8.35 -9.57 -13.83
C ARG A 175 9.50 -10.58 -13.84
N SER A 176 10.73 -10.07 -13.91
CA SER A 176 11.94 -10.89 -13.90
C SER A 176 11.97 -11.83 -12.68
N GLY A 177 12.36 -13.09 -12.89
CA GLY A 177 12.36 -14.14 -11.87
C GLY A 177 11.03 -14.87 -11.69
N TYR A 178 10.04 -14.58 -12.54
CA TYR A 178 8.73 -15.20 -12.53
C TYR A 178 8.32 -15.65 -13.93
N THR A 179 7.75 -16.85 -14.00
CA THR A 179 7.18 -17.43 -15.22
C THR A 179 5.66 -17.33 -15.19
N CYS A 180 5.09 -17.06 -16.36
CA CYS A 180 3.65 -17.11 -16.56
C CYS A 180 3.18 -18.57 -16.66
N VAL A 181 2.59 -19.09 -15.59
CA VAL A 181 2.13 -20.48 -15.46
C VAL A 181 0.65 -20.59 -15.85
N PRO A 182 0.25 -21.59 -16.65
CA PRO A 182 -1.16 -21.84 -16.94
C PRO A 182 -1.94 -22.26 -15.69
N GLY A 183 -2.99 -21.53 -15.36
CA GLY A 183 -3.94 -21.91 -14.32
C GLY A 183 -5.24 -22.50 -14.86
N SER A 184 -6.08 -23.03 -13.97
CA SER A 184 -7.38 -23.62 -14.32
C SER A 184 -8.41 -22.58 -14.78
N VAL A 185 -8.23 -21.31 -14.40
CA VAL A 185 -9.16 -20.21 -14.73
C VAL A 185 -8.44 -19.12 -15.52
N SER A 186 -7.19 -18.81 -15.18
CA SER A 186 -6.34 -17.84 -15.88
C SER A 186 -4.87 -18.11 -15.56
N ASN A 187 -3.96 -17.57 -16.37
CA ASN A 187 -2.53 -17.69 -16.13
C ASN A 187 -2.10 -16.73 -15.01
N TYR A 188 -1.08 -17.14 -14.24
CA TYR A 188 -0.56 -16.37 -13.12
C TYR A 188 0.97 -16.42 -13.06
N CYS A 189 1.57 -15.45 -12.38
CA CYS A 189 3.01 -15.35 -12.17
C CYS A 189 3.45 -16.18 -10.99
N TYR A 190 4.43 -17.05 -11.22
CA TYR A 190 5.02 -17.92 -10.21
C TYR A 190 6.55 -17.89 -10.34
N PRO A 191 7.32 -17.97 -9.24
CA PRO A 191 8.79 -17.98 -9.30
C PRO A 191 9.34 -19.04 -10.27
N ASP A 192 10.41 -18.69 -10.98
CA ASP A 192 11.13 -19.55 -11.94
C ASP A 192 11.81 -20.79 -11.30
#